data_AF-A0A6M4IY44-F1
#
_entry.id   AF-A0A6M4IY44-F1
#
_cell.length_a   1.000
_cell.length_b   1.000
_cell.length_c   1.000
_cell.angle_alpha   90.00
_cell.angle_beta   90.00
_cell.angle_gamma   90.00
#
_symmetry.space_group_name_H-M   'P 1'
#
loop_
_entity.id
_entity.type
_entity.pdbx_description
1 polymer ?
#
loop_
_entity_poly.entity_id
_entity_poly.type
_entity_poly.pdbx_seq_one_letter_code
_entity_poly.pdbx_strand_id
1 'polypeptide(L)'
;MTAERAREAYQLLNSAVLDLVCGTGVIDLYNSPRIQSVITSDVELGVTRMTLSHLILTLSKINEVYRRYKALIPQDVSKQFKSLQREIQSRQVVEFRNKVVGHIWDDDLNRPLLDREILAILNTVTGGDTEAFLRWINPASDPSPGSVVGTVERVRDSIGRTYEIRSRSSVENRSR
;
A
#
# COMPACT_ATOMS: atom_id res chain seq x y z
N MET A 1 -12.98 16.82 -18.49
CA MET A 1 -13.27 16.11 -17.23
C MET A 1 -12.58 14.73 -17.14
N THR A 2 -12.68 13.85 -18.15
CA THR A 2 -12.06 12.50 -18.09
C THR A 2 -10.53 12.51 -18.01
N ALA A 3 -9.84 13.37 -18.76
CA ALA A 3 -8.37 13.42 -18.78
C ALA A 3 -7.74 13.88 -17.46
N GLU A 4 -8.37 14.82 -16.77
CA GLU A 4 -7.92 15.31 -15.46
C GLU A 4 -8.06 14.21 -14.40
N ARG A 5 -9.22 13.55 -14.36
CA ARG A 5 -9.45 12.40 -13.46
C ARG A 5 -8.51 11.23 -13.73
N ALA A 6 -8.14 11.00 -14.99
CA ALA A 6 -7.14 9.99 -15.34
C ALA A 6 -5.76 10.37 -14.80
N ARG A 7 -5.38 11.65 -14.85
CA ARG A 7 -4.14 12.16 -14.27
C ARG A 7 -4.12 12.05 -12.75
N GLU A 8 -5.21 12.35 -12.07
CA GLU A 8 -5.35 12.15 -10.62
C GLU A 8 -5.15 10.68 -10.25
N ALA A 9 -5.85 9.77 -10.94
CA ALA A 9 -5.72 8.33 -10.71
C ALA A 9 -4.27 7.85 -10.94
N TYR A 10 -3.64 8.28 -12.03
CA TYR A 10 -2.24 7.97 -12.32
C TYR A 10 -1.30 8.44 -11.21
N GLN A 11 -1.46 9.68 -10.73
CA GLN A 11 -0.62 10.24 -9.67
C GLN A 11 -0.83 9.51 -8.34
N LEU A 12 -2.07 9.22 -7.97
CA LEU A 12 -2.39 8.48 -6.75
C LEU A 12 -1.79 7.08 -6.76
N LEU A 13 -1.88 6.36 -7.88
CA LEU A 13 -1.27 5.04 -8.03
C LEU A 13 0.26 5.13 -8.01
N ASN A 14 0.85 6.17 -8.61
CA ASN A 14 2.29 6.38 -8.56
C ASN A 14 2.81 6.65 -7.14
N SER A 15 2.12 7.49 -6.37
CA SER A 15 2.43 7.69 -4.95
C SER A 15 2.25 6.42 -4.15
N ALA A 16 1.19 5.63 -4.41
CA ALA A 16 0.99 4.36 -3.73
C ALA A 16 2.12 3.37 -3.98
N VAL A 17 2.63 3.28 -5.22
CA VAL A 17 3.81 2.43 -5.53
C VAL A 17 5.02 2.86 -4.71
N LEU A 18 5.31 4.16 -4.68
CA LEU A 18 6.43 4.71 -3.91
C LEU A 18 6.29 4.37 -2.41
N ASP A 19 5.12 4.65 -1.83
CA ASP A 19 4.81 4.40 -0.42
C ASP A 19 4.97 2.90 -0.07
N LEU A 20 4.50 2.00 -0.94
CA LEU A 20 4.63 0.54 -0.73
C LEU A 20 6.10 0.07 -0.82
N VAL A 21 6.82 0.49 -1.87
CA VAL A 21 8.22 0.09 -2.08
C VAL A 21 9.11 0.62 -0.96
N CYS A 22 8.97 1.89 -0.60
CA CYS A 22 9.71 2.49 0.51
C CYS A 22 9.35 1.83 1.83
N GLY A 23 8.06 1.57 2.09
CA GLY A 23 7.62 0.92 3.33
C GLY A 23 8.20 -0.49 3.49
N THR A 24 8.14 -1.33 2.45
CA THR A 24 8.77 -2.67 2.54
C THR A 24 10.28 -2.58 2.68
N GLY A 25 10.93 -1.66 1.94
CA GLY A 25 12.38 -1.48 1.99
C GLY A 25 12.89 -0.98 3.35
N VAL A 26 12.11 -0.17 4.08
CA VAL A 26 12.45 0.23 5.45
C VAL A 26 12.42 -0.98 6.38
N ILE A 27 11.43 -1.86 6.28
CA ILE A 27 11.39 -3.07 7.10
C ILE A 27 12.59 -3.98 6.79
N ASP A 28 12.90 -4.19 5.51
CA ASP A 28 14.07 -4.99 5.12
C ASP A 28 15.38 -4.40 5.65
N LEU A 29 15.53 -3.08 5.61
CA LEU A 29 16.69 -2.37 6.17
C LEU A 29 16.82 -2.61 7.67
N TYR A 30 15.72 -2.49 8.42
CA TYR A 30 15.72 -2.69 9.87
C TYR A 30 15.86 -4.16 10.28
N ASN A 31 15.49 -5.09 9.41
CA ASN A 31 15.73 -6.53 9.60
C ASN A 31 17.16 -6.95 9.20
N SER A 32 17.95 -6.07 8.59
CA SER A 32 19.32 -6.39 8.21
C SER A 32 20.21 -6.63 9.45
N PRO A 33 21.18 -7.58 9.38
CA PRO A 33 22.08 -7.86 10.51
C PRO A 33 22.82 -6.63 11.01
N ARG A 34 23.14 -5.69 10.10
CA ARG A 34 23.82 -4.45 10.43
C ARG A 34 22.99 -3.58 11.37
N ILE A 35 21.71 -3.37 11.06
CA ILE A 35 20.84 -2.51 11.89
C ILE A 35 20.41 -3.26 13.16
N GLN A 36 20.06 -4.55 13.05
CA GLN A 36 19.71 -5.39 14.19
C GLN A 36 20.79 -5.44 15.26
N SER A 37 22.07 -5.34 14.89
CA SER A 37 23.17 -5.31 15.86
C SER A 37 23.25 -4.06 16.75
N VAL A 38 22.52 -2.99 16.42
CA VAL A 38 22.63 -1.68 17.10
C VAL A 38 21.31 -1.08 17.59
N ILE A 39 20.17 -1.67 17.25
CA ILE A 39 18.85 -1.17 17.68
C ILE A 39 18.36 -1.92 18.92
N THR A 40 17.45 -1.28 19.67
CA THR A 40 16.73 -1.93 20.77
C THR A 40 15.42 -2.56 20.27
N SER A 41 14.86 -3.48 21.06
CA SER A 41 13.54 -4.06 20.79
C SER A 41 12.43 -3.01 20.68
N ASP A 42 12.52 -1.92 21.46
CA ASP A 42 11.51 -0.85 21.44
C ASP A 42 11.56 -0.07 20.12
N VAL A 43 12.76 0.18 19.59
CA VAL A 43 12.96 0.82 18.29
C VAL A 43 12.46 -0.09 17.17
N GLU A 44 12.78 -1.38 17.22
CA GLU A 44 12.29 -2.37 16.26
C GLU A 44 10.76 -2.43 16.23
N LEU A 45 10.12 -2.51 17.40
CA LEU A 45 8.67 -2.52 17.54
C LEU A 45 8.05 -1.22 17.00
N GLY A 46 8.61 -0.07 17.36
CA GLY A 46 8.14 1.24 16.91
C GLY A 46 8.21 1.38 15.39
N VAL A 47 9.33 1.02 14.77
CA VAL A 47 9.52 1.05 13.32
C VAL A 47 8.58 0.09 12.62
N THR A 48 8.42 -1.13 13.14
CA THR A 48 7.50 -2.12 12.59
C THR A 48 6.06 -1.60 12.62
N ARG A 49 5.59 -1.09 13.75
CA ARG A 49 4.23 -0.52 13.89
C ARG A 49 4.01 0.65 12.94
N MET A 50 4.96 1.59 12.89
CA MET A 50 4.88 2.76 12.03
C MET A 50 4.81 2.37 10.55
N THR A 51 5.69 1.47 10.13
CA THR A 51 5.82 1.08 8.72
C THR A 51 4.65 0.22 8.27
N LEU A 52 4.22 -0.77 9.07
CA LEU A 52 3.02 -1.55 8.77
C LEU A 52 1.77 -0.67 8.72
N SER A 53 1.61 0.27 9.65
CA SER A 53 0.47 1.21 9.62
C SER A 53 0.45 2.02 8.32
N HIS A 54 1.62 2.51 7.88
CA HIS A 54 1.73 3.23 6.62
C HIS A 54 1.39 2.37 5.40
N LEU A 55 1.90 1.13 5.35
CA LEU A 55 1.57 0.18 4.28
C LEU A 55 0.06 -0.09 4.21
N ILE A 56 -0.58 -0.33 5.36
CA ILE A 56 -2.03 -0.60 5.45
C ILE A 56 -2.84 0.63 5.03
N LEU A 57 -2.43 1.84 5.43
CA LEU A 57 -3.05 3.07 4.94
C LEU A 57 -2.96 3.19 3.41
N THR A 58 -1.82 2.86 2.83
CA THR A 58 -1.63 2.90 1.37
C THR A 58 -2.50 1.86 0.66
N LEU A 59 -2.66 0.67 1.21
CA LEU A 59 -3.64 -0.32 0.72
C LEU A 59 -5.09 0.22 0.79
N SER A 60 -5.44 0.93 1.86
CA SER A 60 -6.75 1.60 1.97
C SER A 60 -6.93 2.67 0.88
N LYS A 61 -5.91 3.48 0.60
CA LYS A 61 -5.94 4.46 -0.51
C LYS A 61 -6.14 3.77 -1.86
N ILE A 62 -5.46 2.64 -2.10
CA ILE A 62 -5.63 1.84 -3.33
C ILE A 62 -7.09 1.37 -3.45
N ASN A 63 -7.73 0.96 -2.35
CA ASN A 63 -9.16 0.62 -2.34
C ASN A 63 -10.07 1.80 -2.70
N GLU A 64 -9.76 2.99 -2.19
CA GLU A 64 -10.48 4.21 -2.57
C GLU A 64 -10.28 4.57 -4.04
N VAL A 65 -9.05 4.44 -4.57
CA VAL A 65 -8.75 4.68 -5.98
C VAL A 65 -9.61 3.78 -6.87
N TYR A 66 -9.68 2.48 -6.59
CA TYR A 66 -10.54 1.59 -7.37
C TYR A 66 -12.01 2.00 -7.31
N ARG A 67 -12.55 2.28 -6.12
CA ARG A 67 -13.96 2.69 -5.98
C ARG A 67 -14.29 3.94 -6.78
N ARG A 68 -13.39 4.93 -6.79
CA ARG A 68 -13.59 6.25 -7.41
C ARG A 68 -13.25 6.27 -8.91
N TYR A 69 -12.26 5.49 -9.34
CA TYR A 69 -11.68 5.59 -10.69
C TYR A 69 -11.77 4.29 -11.51
N LYS A 70 -12.43 3.22 -11.05
CA LYS A 70 -12.58 1.94 -11.81
C LYS A 70 -13.06 2.09 -13.26
N ALA A 71 -13.83 3.14 -13.56
CA ALA A 71 -14.32 3.41 -14.91
C ALA A 71 -13.21 3.88 -15.88
N LEU A 72 -12.07 4.35 -15.36
CA LEU A 72 -10.92 4.79 -16.14
C LEU A 72 -9.90 3.67 -16.37
N ILE A 73 -10.17 2.46 -15.86
CA ILE A 73 -9.19 1.38 -15.83
C ILE A 73 -9.34 0.53 -17.10
N PRO A 74 -8.29 0.43 -17.93
CA PRO A 74 -8.34 -0.35 -19.15
C PRO A 74 -8.70 -1.83 -18.91
N GLN A 75 -9.41 -2.43 -19.87
CA GLN A 75 -10.00 -3.77 -19.71
C GLN A 75 -8.95 -4.88 -19.53
N ASP A 76 -7.78 -4.73 -20.14
CA ASP A 76 -6.65 -5.66 -20.07
C ASP A 76 -6.12 -5.83 -18.63
N VAL A 77 -6.17 -4.77 -17.82
CA VAL A 77 -5.70 -4.78 -16.41
C VAL A 77 -6.83 -4.79 -15.38
N SER A 78 -8.07 -4.51 -15.79
CA SER A 78 -9.23 -4.38 -14.89
C SER A 78 -9.50 -5.63 -14.04
N LYS A 79 -9.37 -6.83 -14.63
CA LYS A 79 -9.59 -8.10 -13.91
C LYS A 79 -8.56 -8.30 -12.78
N GLN A 80 -7.28 -8.04 -13.06
CA GLN A 80 -6.20 -8.17 -12.08
C GLN A 80 -6.40 -7.18 -10.94
N PHE A 81 -6.72 -5.92 -11.25
CA PHE A 81 -6.92 -4.93 -10.21
C PHE A 81 -8.15 -5.22 -9.35
N LYS A 82 -9.25 -5.68 -9.95
CA LYS A 82 -10.43 -6.15 -9.21
C LYS A 82 -10.10 -7.31 -8.28
N SER A 83 -9.19 -8.22 -8.68
CA SER A 83 -8.74 -9.31 -7.81
C SER A 83 -7.96 -8.78 -6.61
N LEU A 84 -6.99 -7.89 -6.83
CA LEU A 84 -6.24 -7.22 -5.76
C LEU A 84 -7.18 -6.51 -4.77
N GLN A 85 -8.21 -5.85 -5.29
CA GLN A 85 -9.19 -5.13 -4.47
C GLN A 85 -10.00 -6.04 -3.55
N ARG A 86 -10.41 -7.21 -4.05
CA ARG A 86 -11.09 -8.22 -3.23
C ARG A 86 -10.17 -8.73 -2.12
N GLU A 87 -8.89 -8.92 -2.42
CA GLU A 87 -7.90 -9.34 -1.42
C GLU A 87 -7.64 -8.26 -0.36
N ILE A 88 -7.55 -6.98 -0.75
CA ILE A 88 -7.44 -5.88 0.21
C ILE A 88 -8.67 -5.82 1.14
N GLN A 89 -9.86 -6.09 0.58
CA GLN A 89 -11.11 -6.10 1.35
C GLN A 89 -11.22 -7.30 2.29
N SER A 90 -10.84 -8.50 1.85
CA SER A 90 -10.88 -9.70 2.70
C SER A 90 -9.95 -9.59 3.92
N ARG A 91 -8.86 -8.83 3.78
CA ARG A 91 -7.90 -8.51 4.85
C ARG A 91 -8.37 -7.43 5.82
N GLN A 92 -9.57 -6.86 5.65
CA GLN A 92 -10.14 -5.83 6.55
C GLN A 92 -9.25 -4.58 6.73
N VAL A 93 -8.47 -4.22 5.69
CA VAL A 93 -7.57 -3.05 5.69
C VAL A 93 -8.28 -1.74 6.07
N VAL A 94 -9.54 -1.56 5.64
CA VAL A 94 -10.32 -0.36 5.95
C VAL A 94 -10.72 -0.31 7.42
N GLU A 95 -11.02 -1.46 8.03
CA GLU A 95 -11.34 -1.53 9.46
C GLU A 95 -10.12 -1.17 10.31
N PHE A 96 -8.95 -1.71 9.97
CA PHE A 96 -7.69 -1.29 10.63
C PHE A 96 -7.48 0.22 10.52
N ARG A 97 -7.62 0.79 9.32
CA ARG A 97 -7.46 2.25 9.13
C ARG A 97 -8.41 3.04 10.02
N ASN A 98 -9.66 2.62 10.16
CA ASN A 98 -10.65 3.33 10.96
C ASN A 98 -10.37 3.18 12.46
N LYS A 99 -10.27 1.93 12.94
CA LYS A 99 -10.22 1.63 14.37
C LYS A 99 -8.86 1.85 15.02
N VAL A 100 -7.76 1.71 14.26
CA VAL A 100 -6.40 1.76 14.81
C VAL A 100 -5.69 3.07 14.49
N VAL A 101 -5.89 3.61 13.28
CA VAL A 101 -5.16 4.82 12.84
C VAL A 101 -6.01 6.08 12.97
N GLY A 102 -7.28 6.02 12.57
CA GLY A 102 -8.15 7.21 12.46
C GLY A 102 -8.75 7.66 13.79
N HIS A 103 -8.96 6.74 14.73
CA HIS A 103 -9.66 7.00 15.97
C HIS A 103 -8.89 6.42 17.17
N ILE A 104 -8.75 7.21 18.24
CA ILE A 104 -8.23 6.74 19.53
C ILE A 104 -9.35 6.02 20.31
N TRP A 105 -10.59 6.45 20.14
CA TRP A 105 -11.77 5.90 20.78
C TRP A 105 -12.50 4.98 19.81
N ASP A 106 -12.77 3.75 20.22
CA ASP A 106 -13.62 2.83 19.46
C ASP A 106 -15.07 3.01 19.93
N ASP A 107 -15.95 3.44 19.02
CA ASP A 107 -17.35 3.74 19.31
C ASP A 107 -18.15 2.48 19.63
N ASP A 108 -17.77 1.32 19.07
CA ASP A 108 -18.44 0.04 19.33
C ASP A 108 -18.20 -0.44 20.77
N LEU A 109 -16.96 -0.25 21.26
CA LEU A 109 -16.53 -0.66 22.60
C LEU A 109 -16.68 0.44 23.65
N ASN A 110 -16.92 1.68 23.21
CA ASN A 110 -16.96 2.89 24.03
C ASN A 110 -15.71 3.04 24.94
N ARG A 111 -14.53 2.79 24.36
CA ARG A 111 -13.21 2.97 24.99
C ARG A 111 -12.10 2.89 23.93
N PRO A 112 -10.85 3.25 24.25
CA PRO A 112 -9.72 2.95 23.39
C PRO A 112 -9.50 1.44 23.22
N LEU A 113 -8.92 1.06 22.08
CA LEU A 113 -8.45 -0.30 21.85
C LEU A 113 -7.23 -0.62 22.73
N LEU A 114 -7.20 -1.85 23.21
CA LEU A 114 -6.04 -2.42 23.91
C LEU A 114 -5.03 -2.95 22.89
N ASP A 115 -3.75 -3.04 23.28
CA ASP A 115 -2.70 -3.55 22.38
C ASP A 115 -3.02 -4.94 21.81
N ARG A 116 -3.60 -5.84 22.62
CA ARG A 116 -4.01 -7.18 22.14
C ARG A 116 -5.10 -7.13 21.05
N GLU A 117 -5.97 -6.13 21.08
CA GLU A 117 -7.04 -5.95 20.09
C GLU A 117 -6.47 -5.37 18.81
N ILE A 118 -5.55 -4.40 18.92
CA ILE A 118 -4.78 -3.87 17.80
C ILE A 118 -3.99 -4.99 17.11
N LEU A 119 -3.32 -5.84 17.89
CA LEU A 119 -2.58 -7.00 17.38
C LEU A 119 -3.50 -8.00 16.67
N ALA A 120 -4.69 -8.27 17.19
CA ALA A 120 -5.66 -9.17 16.55
C ALA A 120 -6.14 -8.63 15.19
N ILE A 121 -6.40 -7.32 15.09
CA ILE A 121 -6.76 -6.68 13.81
C ILE A 121 -5.57 -6.74 12.86
N LEU A 122 -4.36 -6.41 13.33
CA LEU A 122 -3.14 -6.49 12.52
C LEU A 122 -2.90 -7.91 12.00
N ASN A 123 -3.13 -8.92 12.84
CA ASN A 123 -3.03 -10.33 12.50
C ASN A 123 -4.01 -10.72 11.39
N THR A 124 -5.22 -10.18 11.40
CA THR A 124 -6.19 -10.36 10.31
C THR A 124 -5.69 -9.74 9.00
N VAL A 125 -5.10 -8.54 9.06
CA VAL A 125 -4.57 -7.85 7.87
C VAL A 125 -3.39 -8.61 7.26
N THR A 126 -2.47 -9.08 8.09
CA THR A 126 -1.28 -9.82 7.64
C THR A 126 -1.59 -11.29 7.31
N GLY A 127 -2.70 -11.84 7.80
CA GLY A 127 -2.99 -13.27 7.73
C GLY A 127 -2.16 -14.09 8.73
N GLY A 128 -1.65 -13.46 9.78
CA GLY A 128 -0.79 -14.06 10.79
C GLY A 128 0.66 -14.30 10.38
N ASP A 129 1.03 -13.90 9.17
CA ASP A 129 2.39 -13.98 8.67
C ASP A 129 2.79 -12.64 8.06
N THR A 130 3.49 -11.82 8.86
CA THR A 130 3.99 -10.51 8.43
C THR A 130 4.94 -10.62 7.26
N GLU A 131 5.77 -11.67 7.20
CA GLU A 131 6.74 -11.83 6.11
C GLU A 131 6.04 -12.17 4.79
N ALA A 132 5.06 -13.09 4.83
CA ALA A 132 4.23 -13.37 3.66
C ALA A 132 3.42 -12.15 3.22
N PHE A 133 2.92 -11.35 4.16
CA PHE A 133 2.24 -10.09 3.84
C PHE A 133 3.18 -9.10 3.13
N LEU A 134 4.41 -8.93 3.60
CA LEU A 134 5.39 -8.05 2.96
C LEU A 134 5.78 -8.55 1.57
N ARG A 135 6.00 -9.86 1.40
CA ARG A 135 6.24 -10.47 0.08
C ARG A 135 5.06 -10.31 -0.88
N TRP A 136 3.83 -10.38 -0.38
CA TRP A 136 2.63 -10.11 -1.16
C TRP A 136 2.57 -8.64 -1.62
N ILE A 137 2.97 -7.70 -0.76
CA ILE A 137 3.05 -6.28 -1.12
C ILE A 137 4.11 -6.06 -2.19
N ASN A 138 5.36 -6.38 -1.87
CA ASN A 138 6.53 -6.12 -2.70
C ASN A 138 7.58 -7.22 -2.46
N PRO A 139 7.65 -8.25 -3.32
CA PRO A 139 8.64 -9.30 -3.18
C PRO A 139 10.04 -8.76 -3.41
N ALA A 140 11.02 -9.22 -2.63
CA ALA A 140 12.41 -8.77 -2.70
C ALA A 140 13.07 -9.04 -4.08
N SER A 141 12.62 -10.06 -4.79
CA SER A 141 13.08 -10.41 -6.13
C SER A 141 12.04 -10.02 -7.19
N ASP A 142 12.19 -8.80 -7.74
CA ASP A 142 11.43 -8.18 -8.84
C ASP A 142 9.88 -8.14 -8.64
N PRO A 143 9.18 -7.03 -8.87
CA PRO A 143 7.73 -6.96 -8.69
C PRO A 143 7.00 -7.97 -9.58
N SER A 144 6.68 -9.13 -9.02
CA SER A 144 5.99 -10.16 -9.79
C SER A 144 4.60 -9.64 -10.20
N PRO A 145 4.05 -10.13 -11.32
CA PRO A 145 2.66 -9.90 -11.70
C PRO A 145 1.61 -10.27 -10.64
N GLY A 146 1.98 -10.95 -9.56
CA GLY A 146 1.08 -11.30 -8.45
C GLY A 146 1.15 -10.34 -7.26
N SER A 147 2.16 -9.46 -7.19
CA SER A 147 2.33 -8.55 -6.05
C SER A 147 1.42 -7.34 -6.12
N VAL A 148 1.22 -6.67 -4.99
CA VAL A 148 0.49 -5.40 -4.93
C VAL A 148 1.18 -4.36 -5.80
N VAL A 149 2.49 -4.17 -5.62
CA VAL A 149 3.29 -3.19 -6.40
C VAL A 149 3.17 -3.49 -7.89
N GLY A 150 3.47 -4.72 -8.34
CA GLY A 150 3.46 -5.06 -9.76
C GLY A 150 2.07 -4.98 -10.40
N THR A 151 1.00 -5.16 -9.63
CA THR A 151 -0.38 -4.94 -10.10
C THR A 151 -0.69 -3.45 -10.23
N VAL A 152 -0.36 -2.65 -9.21
CA VAL A 152 -0.63 -1.21 -9.18
C VAL A 152 0.17 -0.47 -10.28
N GLU A 153 1.43 -0.85 -10.50
CA GLU A 153 2.26 -0.32 -11.58
C GLU A 153 1.66 -0.59 -12.95
N ARG A 154 1.23 -1.83 -13.22
CA ARG A 154 0.60 -2.17 -14.51
C ARG A 154 -0.68 -1.38 -14.75
N VAL A 155 -1.49 -1.16 -13.71
CA VAL A 155 -2.69 -0.32 -13.81
C VAL A 155 -2.32 1.13 -14.07
N ARG A 156 -1.37 1.69 -13.31
CA ARG A 156 -0.85 3.06 -13.50
C ARG A 156 -0.37 3.25 -14.94
N ASP A 157 0.46 2.34 -15.42
CA ASP A 157 1.08 2.43 -16.74
C ASP A 157 0.04 2.24 -17.86
N SER A 158 -0.95 1.36 -17.66
CA SER A 158 -2.05 1.19 -18.62
C SER A 158 -2.91 2.45 -18.71
N ILE A 159 -3.28 3.07 -17.58
CA ILE A 159 -3.95 4.39 -17.56
C ILE A 159 -3.06 5.43 -18.26
N GLY A 160 -1.76 5.46 -17.96
CA GLY A 160 -0.82 6.41 -18.56
C GLY A 160 -0.77 6.30 -20.08
N ARG A 161 -0.73 5.07 -20.61
CA ARG A 161 -0.78 4.82 -22.06
C ARG A 161 -2.13 5.19 -22.67
N THR A 162 -3.24 4.75 -22.08
CA THR A 162 -4.59 4.99 -22.62
C THR A 162 -4.97 6.47 -22.67
N TYR A 163 -4.48 7.27 -21.72
CA TYR A 163 -4.80 8.70 -21.63
C TYR A 163 -3.62 9.62 -21.94
N GLU A 164 -2.55 9.08 -22.55
CA GLU A 164 -1.35 9.81 -23.00
C GLU A 164 -0.70 10.70 -21.92
N ILE A 165 -0.67 10.20 -20.68
CA ILE A 165 -0.10 10.92 -19.54
C ILE A 165 1.42 10.77 -19.58
N ARG A 166 2.14 11.88 -19.83
CA ARG A 166 3.60 11.91 -19.78
C ARG A 166 4.10 11.88 -18.33
N SER A 167 5.00 10.95 -18.01
CA SER A 167 5.74 10.96 -16.75
C SER A 167 6.64 12.21 -16.66
N ARG A 168 6.61 12.91 -15.52
CA ARG A 168 7.46 14.08 -15.25
C ARG A 168 8.97 13.78 -15.29
N SER A 169 9.39 12.51 -15.26
CA SER A 169 10.81 12.11 -15.32
C SER A 169 11.51 12.43 -16.66
N SER A 170 10.83 13.04 -17.63
CA SER A 170 11.39 13.43 -18.93
C SER A 170 11.61 14.93 -19.12
N VAL A 171 11.32 15.77 -18.11
CA VAL A 171 11.45 17.24 -18.22
C VAL A 171 12.73 17.80 -17.58
N GLU A 172 13.38 17.09 -16.65
CA GLU A 172 14.57 17.60 -15.94
C GLU A 172 15.92 17.31 -16.64
N ASN A 173 15.96 16.49 -17.69
CA ASN A 173 17.20 16.20 -18.44
C ASN A 173 17.41 17.07 -19.70
N ARG A 174 16.71 18.21 -19.82
CA ARG A 174 16.94 19.19 -20.90
C ARG A 174 17.49 20.54 -20.42
N SER A 175 17.98 20.59 -19.19
CA SER A 175 18.59 21.82 -18.65
C SER A 175 19.70 21.51 -17.65
N ARG A 176 20.73 20.77 -18.10
CA ARG A 176 22.09 20.85 -17.56
C ARG A 176 23.08 20.61 -18.69
#